data_AF-A0A646IJJ3-F1
#
_entry.id   AF-A0A646IJJ3-F1
#
_cell.length_a   1.000
_cell.length_b   1.000
_cell.length_c   1.000
_cell.angle_alpha   90.00
_cell.angle_beta   90.00
_cell.angle_gamma   90.00
#
_symmetry.space_group_name_H-M   'P 1'
#
loop_
_entity.id
_entity.type
_entity.pdbx_description
1 polymer ?
#
loop_
_entity_poly.entity_id
_entity_poly.type
_entity_poly.pdbx_seq_one_letter_code
_entity_poly.pdbx_strand_id
1 'polypeptide(L)'
;CVPQSTNERTSAVDTLVERKGVCRDYAHLMIALCRALSIPARFCSSLDYGADPGMGPADFHAFVEVFVGQHWYLVDPSNAAVPMGLLRIGTGRDAADIPIAMVFGNVAPSRPLVQIEAVASIAPGFSMPVDTAQGISTW
;
A
#
# COMPACT_ATOMS: atom_id res chain seq x y z
N CYS A 1 -12.58 -1.18 1.86
CA CYS A 1 -11.92 -2.45 2.25
C CYS A 1 -12.90 -3.41 2.91
N VAL A 2 -12.91 -4.67 2.49
CA VAL A 2 -13.70 -5.74 3.13
C VAL A 2 -12.72 -6.85 3.54
N PRO A 3 -12.44 -7.04 4.84
CA PRO A 3 -11.52 -8.09 5.28
C PRO A 3 -11.98 -9.48 4.84
N GLN A 4 -11.03 -10.35 4.48
CA GLN A 4 -11.27 -11.76 4.10
C GLN A 4 -12.20 -11.96 2.87
N SER A 5 -12.45 -10.92 2.07
CA SER A 5 -13.25 -11.07 0.84
C SER A 5 -12.47 -11.64 -0.35
N THR A 6 -11.14 -11.68 -0.27
CA THR A 6 -10.24 -12.03 -1.38
C THR A 6 -9.12 -12.97 -0.92
N ASN A 7 -8.42 -13.58 -1.87
CA ASN A 7 -7.25 -14.44 -1.62
C ASN A 7 -6.08 -14.02 -2.53
N GLU A 8 -4.93 -14.70 -2.47
CA GLU A 8 -3.73 -14.35 -3.22
C GLU A 8 -3.87 -14.39 -4.76
N ARG A 9 -4.93 -15.02 -5.29
CA ARG A 9 -5.19 -15.14 -6.73
C ARG A 9 -6.15 -14.09 -7.26
N THR A 10 -6.79 -13.31 -6.38
CA THR A 10 -7.71 -12.24 -6.80
C THR A 10 -6.99 -11.19 -7.63
N SER A 11 -7.53 -10.90 -8.81
CA SER A 11 -6.96 -9.99 -9.80
C SER A 11 -7.65 -8.62 -9.81
N ALA A 12 -7.08 -7.69 -10.58
CA ALA A 12 -7.69 -6.38 -10.85
C ALA A 12 -9.11 -6.50 -11.46
N VAL A 13 -9.32 -7.47 -12.36
CA VAL A 13 -10.62 -7.66 -13.02
C VAL A 13 -11.67 -8.15 -12.02
N ASP A 14 -11.31 -9.09 -11.15
CA ASP A 14 -12.20 -9.58 -10.10
C ASP A 14 -12.64 -8.42 -9.19
N THR A 15 -11.67 -7.60 -8.75
CA THR A 15 -11.93 -6.43 -7.90
C THR A 15 -12.85 -5.41 -8.57
N LEU A 16 -12.70 -5.17 -9.88
CA LEU A 16 -13.54 -4.27 -10.65
C LEU A 16 -15.01 -4.76 -10.70
N VAL A 17 -15.20 -6.06 -10.91
CA VAL A 17 -16.53 -6.68 -11.03
C VAL A 17 -17.20 -6.81 -9.66
N GLU A 18 -16.47 -7.33 -8.67
CA GLU A 18 -17.00 -7.61 -7.33
C GLU A 18 -17.15 -6.34 -6.48
N ARG A 19 -16.39 -5.28 -6.81
CA ARG A 19 -16.36 -4.00 -6.09
C ARG A 19 -16.02 -4.14 -4.60
N LYS A 20 -15.23 -5.16 -4.27
CA LYS A 20 -14.79 -5.50 -2.91
C LYS A 20 -13.35 -6.00 -2.97
N GLY A 21 -12.62 -5.79 -1.87
CA GLY A 21 -11.22 -6.16 -1.74
C GLY A 21 -10.54 -5.52 -0.54
N VAL A 22 -9.26 -5.82 -0.38
CA VAL A 22 -8.33 -5.20 0.59
C VAL A 22 -7.33 -4.30 -0.12
N CYS A 23 -6.40 -3.67 0.61
CA CYS A 23 -5.43 -2.71 0.04
C CYS A 23 -4.69 -3.23 -1.20
N ARG A 24 -4.26 -4.50 -1.19
CA ARG A 24 -3.62 -5.16 -2.34
C ARG A 24 -4.48 -5.15 -3.60
N ASP A 25 -5.77 -5.44 -3.45
CA ASP A 25 -6.73 -5.56 -4.56
C ASP A 25 -6.99 -4.19 -5.20
N TYR A 26 -7.22 -3.17 -4.37
CA TYR A 26 -7.37 -1.80 -4.85
C TYR A 26 -6.10 -1.28 -5.53
N ALA A 27 -4.92 -1.63 -5.00
CA ALA A 27 -3.65 -1.28 -5.63
C ALA A 27 -3.48 -1.94 -7.01
N HIS A 28 -3.81 -3.24 -7.15
CA HIS A 28 -3.80 -3.92 -8.45
C HIS A 28 -4.79 -3.31 -9.44
N LEU A 29 -6.01 -3.00 -8.99
CA LEU A 29 -7.03 -2.36 -9.82
C LEU A 29 -6.56 -0.98 -10.31
N MET A 30 -6.05 -0.14 -9.42
CA MET A 30 -5.54 1.20 -9.78
C MET A 30 -4.37 1.11 -10.77
N ILE A 31 -3.42 0.20 -10.55
CA ILE A 31 -2.29 -0.01 -11.48
C ILE A 31 -2.80 -0.44 -12.86
N ALA A 32 -3.76 -1.36 -12.92
CA ALA A 32 -4.34 -1.82 -14.18
C ALA A 32 -5.03 -0.68 -14.93
N LEU A 33 -5.80 0.16 -14.23
CA LEU A 33 -6.47 1.34 -14.81
C LEU A 33 -5.46 2.37 -15.32
N CYS A 34 -4.43 2.69 -14.54
CA CYS A 34 -3.36 3.61 -14.98
C CYS A 34 -2.66 3.10 -16.24
N ARG A 35 -2.26 1.82 -16.25
CA ARG A 35 -1.56 1.21 -17.40
C ARG A 35 -2.46 1.12 -18.64
N ALA A 36 -3.77 0.88 -18.47
CA ALA A 36 -4.74 0.95 -19.57
C ALA A 36 -4.84 2.34 -20.19
N LEU A 37 -4.58 3.39 -19.41
CA LEU A 37 -4.50 4.79 -19.86
C LEU A 37 -3.08 5.20 -20.30
N SER A 38 -2.17 4.25 -20.47
CA SER A 38 -0.75 4.52 -20.81
C SER A 38 0.01 5.35 -19.76
N ILE A 39 -0.46 5.34 -18.51
CA ILE A 39 0.22 5.99 -17.38
C ILE A 39 1.05 4.93 -16.64
N PRO A 40 2.37 5.10 -16.50
CA PRO A 40 3.20 4.18 -15.73
C PRO A 40 2.78 4.19 -14.25
N ALA A 41 2.52 3.01 -13.71
CA ALA A 41 2.18 2.80 -12.30
C ALA A 41 2.90 1.56 -11.77
N ARG A 42 3.30 1.58 -10.50
CA ARG A 42 3.97 0.46 -9.81
C ARG A 42 3.37 0.18 -8.45
N PHE A 43 3.44 -1.08 -8.05
CA PHE A 43 2.96 -1.57 -6.76
C PHE A 43 4.02 -1.29 -5.69
N CYS A 44 3.58 -0.89 -4.50
CA CYS A 44 4.43 -0.64 -3.36
C CYS A 44 3.94 -1.45 -2.17
N SER A 45 4.81 -2.25 -1.58
CA SER A 45 4.58 -2.89 -0.29
C SER A 45 5.18 -2.02 0.80
N SER A 46 4.46 -1.84 1.89
CA SER A 46 4.85 -0.96 2.99
C SER A 46 4.38 -1.45 4.34
N LEU A 47 4.83 -0.75 5.37
CA LEU A 47 4.17 -0.72 6.67
C LEU A 47 3.31 0.53 6.75
N ASP A 48 2.14 0.43 7.36
CA ASP A 48 1.44 1.57 7.93
C ASP A 48 1.78 1.63 9.41
N TYR A 49 2.37 2.74 9.87
CA TYR A 49 2.72 2.88 11.29
C TYR A 49 1.52 3.19 12.20
N GLY A 50 0.31 3.28 11.66
CA GLY A 50 -0.90 3.59 12.43
C GLY A 50 -0.97 5.08 12.73
N ALA A 51 -0.65 5.90 11.72
CA ALA A 51 -0.72 7.35 11.82
C ALA A 51 -2.10 7.86 12.28
N ASP A 52 -3.16 7.13 11.94
CA ASP A 52 -4.51 7.33 12.45
C ASP A 52 -4.94 6.12 13.31
N PRO A 53 -5.04 6.26 14.65
CA PRO A 53 -5.54 5.21 15.53
C PRO A 53 -6.94 4.71 15.20
N GLY A 54 -7.75 5.52 14.50
CA GLY A 54 -9.09 5.15 14.04
C GLY A 54 -9.10 4.11 12.91
N MET A 55 -7.98 3.96 12.19
CA MET A 55 -7.83 2.99 11.08
C MET A 55 -7.36 1.60 11.54
N GLY A 56 -6.89 1.49 12.79
CA GLY A 56 -6.49 0.23 13.41
C GLY A 56 -5.02 0.20 13.83
N PRO A 57 -4.52 -0.97 14.29
CA PRO A 57 -3.12 -1.14 14.66
C PRO A 57 -2.22 -1.17 13.42
N ALA A 58 -0.93 -0.92 13.62
CA ALA A 58 0.08 -1.05 12.57
C ALA A 58 0.02 -2.44 11.90
N ASP A 59 0.10 -2.45 10.58
CA ASP A 59 0.10 -3.66 9.76
C ASP A 59 0.87 -3.39 8.46
N PHE A 60 1.04 -4.42 7.65
CA PHE A 60 1.47 -4.23 6.27
C PHE A 60 0.37 -3.51 5.47
N HIS A 61 0.82 -2.68 4.54
CA HIS A 61 -0.06 -2.01 3.59
C HIS A 61 0.45 -2.13 2.16
N ALA A 62 -0.46 -1.92 1.23
CA ALA A 62 -0.14 -1.87 -0.19
C ALA A 62 -0.72 -0.59 -0.80
N PHE A 63 0.13 0.15 -1.49
CA PHE A 63 -0.25 1.37 -2.20
C PHE A 63 0.33 1.39 -3.62
N VAL A 64 0.00 2.44 -4.37
CA VAL A 64 0.43 2.62 -5.75
C VAL A 64 1.29 3.86 -5.89
N GLU A 65 2.34 3.77 -6.69
CA GLU A 65 3.02 4.97 -7.18
C GLU A 65 2.69 5.16 -8.66
N VAL A 66 2.30 6.38 -9.02
CA VAL A 66 1.91 6.77 -10.38
C VAL A 66 2.92 7.80 -10.90
N PHE A 67 3.46 7.56 -12.10
CA PHE A 67 4.46 8.45 -12.69
C PHE A 67 3.78 9.59 -13.47
N VAL A 68 3.87 10.81 -12.94
CA VAL A 68 3.29 12.01 -13.53
C VAL A 68 4.31 13.15 -13.43
N GLY A 69 4.48 13.93 -14.49
CA GLY A 69 5.33 15.12 -14.44
C GLY A 69 6.78 14.85 -14.03
N GLN A 70 7.36 13.71 -14.45
CA GLN A 70 8.72 13.23 -14.13
C GLN A 70 8.94 12.76 -12.68
N HIS A 71 7.87 12.59 -11.91
CA HIS A 71 7.95 12.19 -10.51
C HIS A 71 6.99 11.03 -10.20
N TRP A 72 7.29 10.26 -9.15
CA TRP A 72 6.45 9.17 -8.67
C TRP A 72 5.60 9.63 -7.51
N TYR A 73 4.28 9.72 -7.71
CA TYR A 73 3.33 10.14 -6.68
C TYR A 73 2.68 8.96 -6.01
N LEU A 74 2.69 8.96 -4.68
CA LEU A 74 2.00 7.99 -3.85
C LEU A 74 0.48 8.19 -3.92
N VAL A 75 -0.24 7.09 -4.13
CA VAL A 75 -1.70 7.01 -4.08
C VAL A 75 -2.10 5.76 -3.29
N ASP A 76 -2.87 5.94 -2.22
CA ASP A 76 -3.56 4.83 -1.54
C ASP A 76 -5.01 4.71 -2.03
N PRO A 77 -5.31 3.83 -3.00
CA PRO A 77 -6.67 3.66 -3.51
C PRO A 77 -7.62 3.01 -2.50
N SER A 78 -7.09 2.43 -1.42
CA SER A 78 -7.89 1.79 -0.38
C SER A 78 -8.38 2.77 0.68
N ASN A 79 -7.72 3.93 0.78
CA ASN A 79 -7.95 4.98 1.78
C ASN A 79 -7.98 4.43 3.21
N ALA A 80 -7.11 3.46 3.48
CA ALA A 80 -7.06 2.73 4.74
C ALA A 80 -5.78 3.01 5.54
N ALA A 81 -4.93 3.90 5.03
CA ALA A 81 -3.76 4.40 5.72
C ALA A 81 -3.57 5.90 5.45
N VAL A 82 -2.83 6.57 6.32
CA VAL A 82 -2.41 7.96 6.11
C VAL A 82 -1.18 7.98 5.19
N PRO A 83 -1.19 8.69 4.06
CA PRO A 83 -0.10 8.68 3.09
C PRO A 83 1.29 8.99 3.65
N MET A 84 1.42 9.97 4.56
CA MET A 84 2.72 10.29 5.18
C MET A 84 3.22 9.18 6.10
N GLY A 85 2.35 8.27 6.54
CA GLY A 85 2.67 7.15 7.42
C GLY A 85 3.02 5.84 6.73
N LEU A 86 3.16 5.87 5.42
CA LEU A 86 3.53 4.69 4.67
C LEU A 86 5.05 4.56 4.57
N LEU A 87 5.59 3.56 5.28
CA LEU A 87 7.00 3.21 5.20
C LEU A 87 7.21 2.14 4.13
N ARG A 88 7.68 2.56 2.95
CA ARG A 88 7.91 1.68 1.80
C ARG A 88 8.98 0.62 2.09
N ILE A 89 8.61 -0.65 1.90
CA ILE A 89 9.52 -1.81 1.97
C ILE A 89 10.13 -2.07 0.59
N GLY A 90 9.31 -2.05 -0.46
CA GLY A 90 9.75 -2.34 -1.83
C GLY A 90 8.75 -1.89 -2.89
N THR A 91 9.20 -1.87 -4.14
CA THR A 91 8.34 -1.59 -5.30
C THR A 91 8.53 -2.62 -6.40
N GLY A 92 7.46 -2.91 -7.15
CA GLY A 92 7.44 -3.90 -8.22
C GLY A 92 6.31 -3.66 -9.21
N ARG A 93 6.16 -4.54 -10.21
CA ARG A 93 5.06 -4.42 -11.18
C ARG A 93 3.71 -4.72 -10.55
N ASP A 94 3.67 -5.66 -9.63
CA ASP A 94 2.52 -6.07 -8.82
C ASP A 94 3.01 -6.76 -7.53
N ALA A 95 2.11 -7.45 -6.82
CA ALA A 95 2.43 -8.11 -5.55
C ALA A 95 3.29 -9.36 -5.70
N ALA A 96 3.41 -9.95 -6.90
CA ALA A 96 4.23 -11.13 -7.14
C ALA A 96 5.73 -10.81 -7.15
N ASP A 97 6.10 -9.58 -7.54
CA ASP A 97 7.49 -9.12 -7.51
C ASP A 97 7.98 -8.83 -6.08
N ILE A 98 7.07 -8.47 -5.17
CA ILE A 98 7.37 -8.03 -3.79
C ILE A 98 6.33 -8.54 -2.77
N PRO A 99 6.14 -9.87 -2.64
CA PRO A 99 5.24 -10.41 -1.64
C PRO A 99 5.84 -10.23 -0.24
N ILE A 100 5.00 -10.05 0.77
CA ILE A 100 5.46 -10.03 2.18
C ILE A 100 6.17 -11.35 2.52
N ALA A 101 5.63 -12.47 2.03
CA ALA A 101 6.24 -13.78 2.14
C ALA A 101 5.92 -14.63 0.90
N MET A 102 6.92 -15.34 0.40
CA MET A 102 6.76 -16.38 -0.62
C MET A 102 6.99 -17.74 0.04
N VAL A 103 5.98 -18.61 -0.04
CA VAL A 103 5.96 -19.89 0.68
C VAL A 103 6.12 -21.04 -0.31
N PHE A 104 7.09 -21.92 -0.05
CA PHE A 104 7.33 -23.15 -0.81
C PHE A 104 7.10 -24.37 0.08
N GLY A 105 6.20 -25.27 -0.33
CA GLY A 105 5.79 -26.43 0.46
C GLY A 105 4.54 -26.17 1.30
N ASN A 106 4.23 -27.09 2.22
CA ASN A 106 3.04 -27.00 3.06
C ASN A 106 3.38 -26.29 4.39
N VAL A 107 3.20 -24.98 4.43
CA VAL A 107 3.42 -24.15 5.62
C VAL A 107 2.12 -23.43 5.97
N ALA A 108 1.71 -23.52 7.23
CA ALA A 108 0.56 -22.80 7.77
C ALA A 108 1.06 -21.66 8.69
N PRO A 109 1.35 -20.46 8.14
CA PRO A 109 1.86 -19.36 8.94
C PRO A 109 0.79 -18.79 9.88
N SER A 110 1.18 -18.43 11.09
CA SER A 110 0.38 -17.55 11.94
C SER A 110 0.47 -16.10 11.45
N ARG A 111 -0.49 -15.26 11.86
CA ARG A 111 -0.45 -13.82 11.57
C ARG A 111 0.87 -13.21 12.09
N PRO A 112 1.63 -12.45 11.27
CA PRO A 112 2.85 -11.81 11.73
C PRO A 112 2.54 -10.72 12.76
N LEU A 113 3.44 -10.55 13.74
CA LEU A 113 3.43 -9.38 14.61
C LEU A 113 4.16 -8.24 13.89
N VAL A 114 3.45 -7.15 13.64
CA VAL A 114 4.01 -5.93 13.07
C VAL A 114 4.01 -4.86 14.15
N GLN A 115 5.18 -4.25 14.40
CA GLN A 115 5.35 -3.14 15.32
C GLN A 115 6.27 -2.11 14.70
N ILE A 116 5.87 -0.85 14.82
CA ILE A 116 6.60 0.30 14.32
C ILE A 116 6.20 1.49 15.20
N GLU A 117 7.18 2.33 15.50
CA GLU A 117 7.02 3.49 16.37
C GLU A 117 7.67 4.70 15.71
N ALA A 118 6.95 5.82 15.67
CA ALA A 118 7.52 7.08 15.22
C ALA A 118 8.37 7.69 16.35
N VAL A 119 9.66 7.88 16.10
CA VAL A 119 10.56 8.54 17.05
C VAL A 119 10.51 10.04 16.81
N ALA A 120 9.92 10.78 17.75
CA ALA A 120 9.87 12.24 17.68
C ALA A 120 11.28 12.83 17.76
N SER A 121 11.61 13.72 16.84
CA SER A 121 12.86 14.49 16.83
C SER A 121 12.55 15.97 16.96
N ILE A 122 13.30 16.67 17.82
CA ILE A 122 13.25 18.14 17.91
C ILE A 122 14.13 18.81 16.84
N ALA A 123 14.83 18.03 16.01
CA ALA A 123 15.62 18.56 14.92
C ALA A 123 14.69 19.24 13.88
N PRO A 124 15.09 20.38 13.30
CA PRO A 124 14.30 21.04 12.27
C PRO A 124 14.02 20.10 11.08
N GLY A 125 12.79 20.13 10.57
CA GLY A 125 12.39 19.35 9.39
C GLY A 125 11.78 17.98 9.69
N PHE A 126 11.68 17.57 10.97
CA PHE A 126 10.94 16.38 11.36
C PHE A 126 9.58 16.75 11.94
N SER A 127 8.52 16.13 11.43
CA SER A 127 7.16 16.21 11.99
C SER A 127 6.56 14.82 12.07
N MET A 128 5.61 14.65 12.98
CA MET A 128 4.80 13.43 12.95
C MET A 128 4.06 13.33 11.62
N PRO A 129 3.95 12.14 11.04
CA PRO A 129 3.15 11.98 9.84
C PRO A 129 1.68 12.27 10.10
N VAL A 130 1.05 12.95 9.14
CA VAL A 130 -0.33 13.41 9.21
C VAL A 130 -0.99 13.20 7.85
N ASP A 131 -2.32 13.27 7.82
CA ASP A 131 -3.02 13.33 6.55
C ASP A 131 -2.75 14.65 5.83
N THR A 132 -2.72 14.62 4.50
CA THR A 132 -2.41 15.78 3.66
C THR A 132 -3.15 15.73 2.34
N ALA A 133 -3.66 16.89 1.92
CA ALA A 133 -4.26 17.07 0.60
C ALA A 133 -3.20 17.24 -0.52
N GLN A 134 -1.92 17.34 -0.17
CA GLN A 134 -0.84 17.50 -1.13
C GLN A 134 -0.38 16.14 -1.67
N GLY A 135 -0.08 16.08 -2.97
CA GLY A 135 0.52 14.89 -3.57
C GLY A 135 1.92 14.65 -3.01
N ILE A 136 2.16 13.46 -2.47
CA ILE A 136 3.46 13.06 -1.94
C ILE A 136 4.29 12.48 -3.08
N SER A 137 5.32 13.20 -3.51
CA SER A 137 6.34 12.63 -4.38
C SER A 137 7.27 11.75 -3.56
N THR A 138 7.60 10.58 -4.11
CA THR A 138 8.48 9.60 -3.46
C THR A 138 9.90 9.61 -4.02
N TRP A 139 10.15 10.46 -5.02
CA TRP A 139 11.42 10.74 -5.71
C TRP A 139 11.38 12.14 -6.33
#